data_AF-A0A424XW31-F1
#
_entry.id   AF-A0A424XW31-F1
#
_cell.length_a   1.000
_cell.length_b   1.000
_cell.length_c   1.000
_cell.angle_alpha   90.00
_cell.angle_beta   90.00
_cell.angle_gamma   90.00
#
_symmetry.space_group_name_H-M   'P 1'
#
loop_
_entity.id
_entity.type
_entity.pdbx_description
1 polymer ?
#
loop_
_entity_poly.entity_id
_entity_poly.type
_entity_poly.pdbx_seq_one_letter_code
_entity_poly.pdbx_strand_id
1 'polypeptide(L)'
;MNSYSFVAGADQAGQRLDRFVYEHIFSAGLTRSTVQNLIRQGLVEVDGLPVSKPSHKIAAGKNVIIHYEKQDKTLTPLKGHLSIVYEDESLVLLNKRSGISVHPAPSENDPTIVHYLLEKYPCLQNLSDNERPGIVHRLDKDTSGLMLVALNDAARQYLSNAFHDRIVGKWYLVMVQGCLENPTGEINKPMCRDPKSKTKMAVSSRQGRQARTRYYTLYRGKGLQWSLLLIRIFTGRTHQIRVHLAHVGHPVIGDLLYSASKPGFSQTRIFKDKLVKRQLLHSGRIDFPHPSDESRKVFCQLPSKDFTRVCLNLESRVQKVVLTGSLGSGKSSVSALFNKHGVPVFSADECVAELYEPGQDGWHLIQQRFGSRFIDYPHGPVNKKKLSKAILNDRFMLDELNHLIHPLVKHKLDEFWQNHKDCRMALAEVPLFFEAGMDDPSIITVGVFCPDETRLQRVCSVRKITAENFLFLNKAQWPQLRKIKSCQLVIDNSLDKQSLICKAKALTRVLQYLRRHNIIKIKHSFEYVMKANLRNPPEYLNDPT
;
A
#
# COMPACT_ATOMS: atom_id res chain seq x y z
N MET A 1 35.48 26.53 27.83
CA MET A 1 34.51 26.81 28.91
C MET A 1 34.30 28.32 29.06
N ASN A 2 33.08 28.80 28.81
CA ASN A 2 32.68 30.16 29.17
C ASN A 2 32.17 30.14 30.62
N SER A 3 32.55 31.15 31.40
CA SER A 3 32.06 31.36 32.76
C SER A 3 31.37 32.71 32.83
N TYR A 4 30.14 32.73 33.33
CA TYR A 4 29.41 33.98 33.59
C TYR A 4 29.06 34.04 35.08
N SER A 5 29.31 35.19 35.69
CA SER A 5 29.07 35.47 37.11
C SER A 5 27.99 36.54 37.24
N PHE A 6 27.02 36.30 38.11
CA PHE A 6 25.91 37.22 38.37
C PHE A 6 25.70 37.36 39.87
N VAL A 7 25.42 38.58 40.34
CA VAL A 7 25.05 38.81 41.74
C VAL A 7 23.56 39.05 41.82
N ALA A 8 22.86 38.30 42.67
CA ALA A 8 21.41 38.44 42.81
C ALA A 8 21.03 39.74 43.54
N GLY A 9 20.26 40.61 42.87
CA GLY A 9 19.70 41.82 43.46
C GLY A 9 18.63 41.56 44.52
N ALA A 10 18.25 42.60 45.27
CA ALA A 10 17.20 42.51 46.30
C ALA A 10 15.81 42.21 45.69
N ASP A 11 15.55 42.72 44.49
CA ASP A 11 14.35 42.51 43.68
C ASP A 11 14.25 41.08 43.10
N GLN A 12 15.37 40.37 43.03
CA GLN A 12 15.48 39.01 42.52
C GLN A 12 15.50 37.95 43.64
N ALA A 13 15.42 38.38 44.90
CA ALA A 13 15.40 37.48 46.06
C ALA A 13 14.17 36.55 46.03
N GLY A 14 14.38 35.27 46.30
CA GLY A 14 13.34 34.24 46.27
C GLY A 14 13.00 33.72 44.87
N GLN A 15 13.62 34.26 43.82
CA GLN A 15 13.47 33.76 42.46
C GLN A 15 14.13 32.37 42.32
N ARG A 16 13.55 31.53 41.45
CA ARG A 16 14.11 30.22 41.12
C ARG A 16 15.42 30.38 40.33
N LEU A 17 16.43 29.59 40.68
CA LEU A 17 17.74 29.54 40.03
C LEU A 17 17.62 29.35 38.52
N ASP A 18 16.74 28.46 38.05
CA ASP A 18 16.53 28.25 36.62
C ASP A 18 15.98 29.46 35.86
N ARG A 19 15.24 30.33 36.55
CA ARG A 19 14.66 31.54 35.97
C ARG A 19 15.67 32.67 36.03
N PHE A 20 16.30 32.87 37.18
CA PHE A 20 17.34 33.87 37.39
C PHE A 20 18.48 33.71 36.38
N VAL A 21 19.04 32.50 36.26
CA VAL A 21 20.14 32.22 35.34
C VAL A 21 19.69 32.44 33.89
N TYR A 22 18.49 31.97 33.52
CA TYR A 22 17.95 32.18 32.18
C TYR A 22 17.77 33.67 31.84
N GLU A 23 17.23 34.48 32.74
CA GLU A 23 17.03 35.92 32.53
C GLU A 23 18.35 36.69 32.35
N HIS A 24 19.47 36.19 32.86
CA HIS A 24 20.78 36.82 32.68
C HIS A 24 21.54 36.35 31.45
N ILE A 25 21.25 35.15 30.92
CA ILE A 25 21.98 34.57 29.78
C ILE A 25 21.10 34.27 28.56
N PHE A 26 19.84 34.68 28.55
CA PHE A 26 18.96 34.46 27.38
C PHE A 26 19.54 35.12 26.12
N SER A 27 20.22 36.26 26.27
CA SER A 27 20.91 36.97 25.19
C SER A 27 22.07 36.16 24.59
N ALA A 28 22.63 35.20 25.33
CA ALA A 28 23.65 34.27 24.84
C ALA A 28 23.05 33.08 24.05
N GLY A 29 21.73 33.06 23.82
CA GLY A 29 21.03 32.08 23.00
C GLY A 29 20.67 30.77 23.71
N LEU A 30 20.78 30.70 25.04
CA LEU A 30 20.46 29.50 25.81
C LEU A 30 18.95 29.39 26.11
N THR A 31 18.38 28.21 25.88
CA THR A 31 16.99 27.93 26.30
C THR A 31 16.90 27.67 27.81
N ARG A 32 15.75 27.96 28.42
CA ARG A 32 15.49 27.63 29.83
C ARG A 32 15.66 26.13 30.14
N SER A 33 15.32 25.25 29.21
CA SER A 33 15.57 23.79 29.37
C SER A 33 17.05 23.44 29.42
N THR A 34 17.89 24.12 28.63
CA THR A 34 19.34 23.96 28.66
C THR A 34 19.89 24.39 30.02
N VAL A 35 19.46 25.55 30.52
CA VAL A 35 19.81 26.04 31.86
C VAL A 35 19.44 25.02 32.95
N GLN A 36 18.23 24.47 32.92
CA GLN A 36 17.84 23.43 33.88
C GLN A 36 18.73 22.18 33.83
N ASN A 37 19.23 21.80 32.65
CA ASN A 37 20.15 20.68 32.53
C ASN A 37 21.54 21.02 33.06
N LEU A 38 22.06 22.22 32.78
CA LEU A 38 23.34 22.69 33.32
C LEU A 38 23.31 22.70 34.85
N ILE A 39 22.22 23.17 35.45
CA ILE A 39 22.00 23.09 36.90
C ILE A 39 22.05 21.62 37.35
N ARG A 40 21.28 20.71 36.73
CA ARG A 40 21.29 19.27 37.11
C ARG A 40 22.65 18.61 36.97
N GLN A 41 23.51 19.11 36.07
CA GLN A 41 24.87 18.63 35.85
C GLN A 41 25.89 19.20 36.86
N GLY A 42 25.46 20.08 37.77
CA GLY A 42 26.35 20.73 38.74
C GLY A 42 27.22 21.83 38.11
N LEU A 43 26.86 22.31 36.92
CA LEU A 43 27.60 23.34 36.19
C LEU A 43 27.14 24.76 36.55
N VAL A 44 26.32 24.90 37.59
CA VAL A 44 25.89 26.19 38.16
C VAL A 44 26.20 26.18 39.64
N GLU A 45 26.92 27.19 40.09
CA GLU A 45 27.35 27.38 41.47
C GLU A 45 26.65 28.59 42.10
N VAL A 46 26.39 28.52 43.41
CA VAL A 46 25.92 29.64 44.22
C VAL A 46 26.91 29.80 45.39
N ASP A 47 27.59 30.94 45.47
CA ASP A 47 28.72 31.21 46.37
C ASP A 47 29.80 30.11 46.35
N GLY A 48 30.13 29.62 45.16
CA GLY A 48 31.16 28.58 44.95
C GLY A 48 30.71 27.16 45.30
N LEU A 49 29.43 26.95 45.64
CA LEU A 49 28.87 25.62 45.86
C LEU A 49 28.00 25.19 44.68
N PRO A 50 28.26 24.03 44.04
CA PRO A 50 27.45 23.55 42.92
C PRO A 50 26.03 23.22 43.38
N VAL A 51 25.04 23.75 42.65
CA VAL A 51 23.62 23.53 42.91
C VAL A 51 23.02 22.67 41.82
N SER A 52 22.42 21.53 42.19
CA SER A 52 21.83 20.58 41.25
C SER A 52 20.30 20.69 41.08
N LYS A 53 19.65 21.59 41.84
CA LYS A 53 18.20 21.75 41.89
C LYS A 53 17.74 23.01 41.15
N PRO A 54 17.12 22.91 39.95
CA PRO A 54 16.66 24.07 39.19
C PRO A 54 15.65 24.97 39.91
N SER A 55 14.91 24.41 40.87
CA SER A 55 13.93 25.12 41.69
C SER A 55 14.51 25.74 42.96
N HIS A 56 15.83 25.67 43.18
CA HIS A 56 16.49 26.34 44.30
C HIS A 56 16.17 27.85 44.27
N LYS A 57 15.85 28.44 45.42
CA LYS A 57 15.54 29.87 45.53
C LYS A 57 16.81 30.63 45.89
N ILE A 58 17.15 31.66 45.13
CA ILE A 58 18.34 32.47 45.37
C ILE A 58 18.03 33.55 46.42
N ALA A 59 18.95 33.78 47.35
CA ALA A 59 18.90 34.92 48.28
C ALA A 59 19.62 36.14 47.68
N ALA A 60 19.22 37.35 48.10
CA ALA A 60 19.91 38.58 47.69
C ALA A 60 21.40 38.54 48.07
N GLY A 61 22.25 39.13 47.23
CA GLY A 61 23.69 39.23 47.42
C GLY A 61 24.48 37.96 47.10
N LYS A 62 23.82 36.86 46.71
CA LYS A 62 24.49 35.61 46.34
C LYS A 62 25.12 35.71 44.96
N ASN A 63 26.35 35.21 44.83
CA ASN A 63 27.04 35.12 43.55
C ASN A 63 26.70 33.80 42.87
N VAL A 64 26.15 33.86 41.66
CA VAL A 64 25.77 32.72 40.84
C VAL A 64 26.72 32.62 39.66
N ILE A 65 27.44 31.51 39.55
CA ILE A 65 28.38 31.26 38.45
C ILE A 65 27.84 30.12 37.58
N ILE A 66 27.80 30.30 36.27
CA ILE A 66 27.48 29.23 35.32
C ILE A 66 28.68 28.92 34.44
N HIS A 67 29.03 27.63 34.40
CA HIS A 67 30.06 27.08 33.53
C HIS A 67 29.39 26.38 32.35
N TYR A 68 29.57 26.89 31.14
CA TYR A 68 29.12 26.16 29.96
C TYR A 68 30.00 26.41 28.75
N GLU A 69 30.07 25.41 27.88
CA GLU A 69 30.62 25.58 26.55
C GLU A 69 29.47 25.82 25.59
N LYS A 70 29.46 26.98 24.94
CA LYS A 70 28.59 27.20 23.80
C LYS A 70 29.12 26.29 22.69
N GLN A 71 28.49 25.13 22.51
CA GLN A 71 28.69 24.36 21.30
C GLN A 71 28.04 25.16 20.17
N ASP A 72 28.83 26.00 19.51
CA ASP A 72 28.45 26.55 18.20
C ASP A 72 28.47 25.38 17.21
N LYS A 73 27.41 24.56 17.22
CA LYS A 73 27.10 23.69 16.10
C LYS A 73 26.58 24.59 14.97
N THR A 74 27.48 25.32 14.35
CA THR A 74 27.19 26.10 13.16
C THR A 74 26.74 25.12 12.07
N LEU A 75 25.50 25.30 11.62
CA LEU A 75 24.98 24.57 10.46
C LEU A 75 25.80 24.97 9.24
N THR A 76 26.43 24.00 8.60
CA THR A 76 27.25 24.26 7.40
C THR A 76 26.38 24.20 6.14
N PRO A 77 26.39 25.22 5.26
CA PRO A 77 25.74 25.14 3.97
C PRO A 77 26.30 23.98 3.14
N LEU A 78 25.44 23.24 2.44
CA LEU A 78 25.84 22.13 1.58
C LEU A 78 25.17 22.22 0.22
N LYS A 79 25.95 22.01 -0.85
CA LYS A 79 25.43 21.89 -2.22
C LYS A 79 24.58 20.65 -2.39
N GLY A 80 23.39 20.81 -2.98
CA GLY A 80 22.50 19.70 -3.30
C GLY A 80 21.19 20.15 -3.94
N HIS A 81 20.43 19.17 -4.44
CA HIS A 81 19.18 19.44 -5.13
C HIS A 81 17.99 19.51 -4.16
N LEU A 82 17.28 20.63 -4.17
CA LEU A 82 15.98 20.81 -3.53
C LEU A 82 14.88 20.89 -4.59
N SER A 83 13.84 20.06 -4.44
CA SER A 83 12.65 20.14 -5.29
C SER A 83 11.74 21.25 -4.79
N ILE A 84 11.81 22.41 -5.43
CA ILE A 84 10.95 23.56 -5.11
C ILE A 84 9.64 23.44 -5.89
N VAL A 85 8.52 23.60 -5.19
CA VAL A 85 7.16 23.59 -5.75
C VAL A 85 6.65 25.01 -5.94
N TYR A 86 7.00 25.90 -5.02
CA TYR A 86 6.64 27.32 -5.05
C TYR A 86 7.65 28.11 -4.24
N GLU A 87 8.01 29.30 -4.70
CA GLU A 87 8.87 30.24 -3.98
C GLU A 87 8.47 31.68 -4.30
N ASP A 88 8.60 32.54 -3.29
CA ASP A 88 8.49 34.00 -3.40
C ASP A 88 9.42 34.65 -2.36
N GLU A 89 9.25 35.95 -2.11
CA GLU A 89 10.07 36.72 -1.19
C GLU A 89 9.91 36.30 0.29
N SER A 90 8.80 35.67 0.66
CA SER A 90 8.45 35.36 2.04
C SER A 90 8.64 33.90 2.41
N LEU A 91 8.46 32.98 1.47
CA LEU A 91 8.52 31.56 1.77
C LEU A 91 8.97 30.71 0.58
N VAL A 92 9.38 29.48 0.90
CA VAL A 92 9.56 28.41 -0.06
C VAL A 92 8.77 27.18 0.36
N LEU A 93 8.06 26.61 -0.61
CA LEU A 93 7.39 25.32 -0.50
C LEU A 93 8.20 24.27 -1.26
N LEU A 94 8.69 23.25 -0.56
CA LEU A 94 9.49 22.18 -1.13
C LEU A 94 8.76 20.83 -1.10
N ASN A 95 9.06 19.98 -2.08
CA ASN A 95 8.70 18.58 -2.08
C ASN A 95 9.87 17.76 -1.49
N LYS A 96 9.82 17.49 -0.19
CA LYS A 96 10.86 16.75 0.53
C LYS A 96 10.93 15.32 0.02
N ARG A 97 12.11 14.87 -0.42
CA ARG A 97 12.35 13.44 -0.67
C ARG A 97 12.31 12.63 0.63
N SER A 98 12.04 11.33 0.54
CA SER A 98 12.24 10.40 1.66
C SER A 98 13.74 10.18 1.94
N GLY A 99 14.09 9.74 3.16
CA GLY A 99 15.45 9.37 3.54
C GLY A 99 16.29 10.52 4.07
N ILE A 100 15.72 11.72 4.19
CA ILE A 100 16.43 12.91 4.65
C ILE A 100 15.67 13.59 5.79
N SER A 101 16.37 13.86 6.88
CA SER A 101 15.85 14.62 8.02
C SER A 101 15.75 16.11 7.71
N VAL A 102 14.87 16.82 8.42
CA VAL A 102 14.65 18.26 8.21
C VAL A 102 15.79 19.07 8.83
N HIS A 103 16.04 18.86 10.12
CA HIS A 103 17.11 19.51 10.90
C HIS A 103 17.96 18.46 11.60
N PRO A 104 19.21 18.77 11.97
CA PRO A 104 20.09 17.83 12.65
C PRO A 104 19.49 17.31 13.95
N ALA A 105 19.73 16.04 14.25
CA ALA A 105 19.45 15.45 15.54
C ALA A 105 20.77 15.05 16.20
N PRO A 106 20.87 15.01 17.55
CA PRO A 106 22.11 14.66 18.24
C PRO A 106 22.74 13.32 17.82
N SER A 107 21.92 12.39 17.31
CA SER A 107 22.32 11.05 16.87
C SER A 107 22.43 10.91 15.34
N GLU A 108 22.35 12.00 14.58
CA GLU A 108 22.34 11.98 13.11
C GLU A 108 23.40 12.95 12.56
N ASN A 109 24.41 12.39 11.91
CA ASN A 109 25.49 13.14 11.26
C ASN A 109 25.23 13.37 9.76
N ASP A 110 24.14 12.79 9.22
CA ASP A 110 23.79 12.94 7.81
C ASP A 110 23.37 14.39 7.51
N PRO A 111 23.69 14.90 6.30
CA PRO A 111 23.13 16.15 5.81
C PRO A 111 21.61 16.19 5.86
N THR A 112 21.07 17.30 6.35
CA THR A 112 19.61 17.55 6.47
C THR A 112 19.14 18.61 5.48
N ILE A 113 17.81 18.74 5.32
CA ILE A 113 17.20 19.75 4.43
C ILE A 113 17.70 21.17 4.75
N VAL A 114 17.88 21.50 6.03
CA VAL A 114 18.40 22.81 6.46
C VAL A 114 19.78 23.13 5.85
N HIS A 115 20.70 22.18 5.75
CA HIS A 115 22.03 22.44 5.16
C HIS A 115 21.92 22.84 3.68
N TYR A 116 21.03 22.18 2.93
CA TYR A 116 20.77 22.50 1.52
C TYR A 116 20.00 23.81 1.34
N LEU A 117 19.11 24.13 2.28
CA LEU A 117 18.37 25.40 2.29
C LEU A 117 19.32 26.58 2.55
N LEU A 118 20.27 26.44 3.47
CA LEU A 118 21.26 27.47 3.77
C LEU A 118 22.15 27.80 2.57
N GLU A 119 22.49 26.80 1.75
CA GLU A 119 23.23 27.01 0.50
C GLU A 119 22.38 27.77 -0.51
N LYS A 120 21.13 27.35 -0.72
CA LYS A 120 20.26 27.94 -1.75
C LYS A 120 19.71 29.32 -1.35
N TYR A 121 19.47 29.54 -0.06
CA TYR A 121 18.89 30.75 0.50
C TYR A 121 19.77 31.26 1.66
N PRO A 122 20.88 31.97 1.37
CA PRO A 122 21.79 32.49 2.39
C PRO A 122 21.12 33.40 3.41
N CYS A 123 20.01 34.07 3.06
CA CYS A 123 19.21 34.89 3.97
C CYS A 123 18.75 34.14 5.23
N LEU A 124 18.63 32.81 5.16
CA LEU A 124 18.25 31.97 6.30
C LEU A 124 19.27 32.02 7.44
N GLN A 125 20.54 32.34 7.17
CA GLN A 125 21.57 32.51 8.20
C GLN A 125 21.31 33.72 9.11
N ASN A 126 20.53 34.70 8.63
CA ASN A 126 20.25 35.95 9.34
C ASN A 126 18.98 35.87 10.21
N LEU A 127 18.30 34.72 10.24
CA LEU A 127 17.09 34.54 11.02
C LEU A 127 17.43 34.31 12.50
N SER A 128 16.54 34.76 13.37
CA SER A 128 16.71 34.61 14.83
C SER A 128 16.80 33.17 15.36
N ASP A 129 16.42 32.14 14.59
CA ASP A 129 16.57 30.72 14.96
C ASP A 129 17.77 30.08 14.24
N ASN A 130 18.91 30.05 14.93
CA ASN A 130 20.15 29.50 14.39
C ASN A 130 20.16 27.96 14.34
N GLU A 131 19.27 27.25 15.06
CA GLU A 131 19.24 25.79 15.04
C GLU A 131 18.34 25.25 13.93
N ARG A 132 17.28 25.98 13.58
CA ARG A 132 16.27 25.57 12.59
C ARG A 132 15.80 26.75 11.74
N PRO A 133 16.72 27.44 11.04
CA PRO A 133 16.40 28.66 10.32
C PRO A 133 15.29 28.42 9.30
N GLY A 134 14.24 29.23 9.38
CA GLY A 134 13.07 29.19 8.49
C GLY A 134 12.12 28.00 8.70
N ILE A 135 12.43 27.03 9.56
CA ILE A 135 11.61 25.81 9.71
C ILE A 135 10.41 26.06 10.63
N VAL A 136 9.21 26.11 10.06
CA VAL A 136 7.94 26.31 10.79
C VAL A 136 7.18 25.01 11.07
N HIS A 137 7.50 23.93 10.36
CA HIS A 137 7.00 22.58 10.62
C HIS A 137 7.96 21.50 10.10
N ARG A 138 7.69 20.22 10.41
CA ARG A 138 8.59 19.12 10.03
C ARG A 138 7.84 17.89 9.51
N LEU A 139 8.54 17.12 8.67
CA LEU A 139 8.20 15.76 8.27
C LEU A 139 9.23 14.78 8.86
N ASP A 140 8.82 13.53 9.09
CA ASP A 140 9.74 12.46 9.48
C ASP A 140 10.78 12.20 8.37
N LYS A 141 11.94 11.62 8.70
CA LYS A 141 13.05 11.31 7.75
C LYS A 141 12.54 10.63 6.48
N ASP A 142 11.75 9.57 6.66
CA ASP A 142 11.24 8.76 5.55
C ASP A 142 9.81 9.10 5.09
N THR A 143 9.28 10.23 5.56
CA THR A 143 8.05 10.81 5.00
C THR A 143 8.43 11.77 3.87
N SER A 144 7.82 11.61 2.69
CA SER A 144 8.02 12.53 1.56
C SER A 144 6.91 13.57 1.46
N GLY A 145 7.10 14.61 0.65
CA GLY A 145 6.04 15.55 0.27
C GLY A 145 6.25 16.98 0.74
N LEU A 146 5.16 17.75 0.70
CA LEU A 146 5.14 19.20 0.87
C LEU A 146 5.59 19.65 2.27
N MET A 147 6.53 20.59 2.29
CA MET A 147 7.05 21.25 3.48
C MET A 147 7.25 22.75 3.22
N LEU A 148 6.90 23.59 4.19
CA LEU A 148 6.98 25.04 4.13
C LEU A 148 8.19 25.51 4.93
N VAL A 149 8.87 26.51 4.40
CA VAL A 149 10.00 27.19 5.02
C VAL A 149 9.81 28.68 4.83
N ALA A 150 9.95 29.45 5.90
CA ALA A 150 9.92 30.91 5.86
C ALA A 150 11.31 31.46 5.50
N LEU A 151 11.37 32.49 4.67
CA LEU A 151 12.62 33.11 4.22
C LEU A 151 13.00 34.37 5.01
N ASN A 152 12.07 34.89 5.83
CA ASN A 152 12.29 36.04 6.70
C ASN A 152 11.57 35.86 8.06
N ASP A 153 11.92 36.67 9.07
CA ASP A 153 11.40 36.51 10.44
C ASP A 153 9.90 36.83 10.55
N ALA A 154 9.39 37.81 9.78
CA ALA A 154 7.97 38.15 9.73
C ALA A 154 7.14 36.95 9.26
N ALA A 155 7.53 36.33 8.13
CA ALA A 155 6.90 35.13 7.60
C ALA A 155 7.04 33.94 8.56
N ARG A 156 8.20 33.80 9.23
CA ARG A 156 8.43 32.72 10.21
C ARG A 156 7.49 32.83 11.40
N GLN A 157 7.34 34.03 11.96
CA GLN A 157 6.44 34.28 13.10
C GLN A 157 4.98 34.05 12.69
N TYR A 158 4.56 34.63 11.56
CA TYR A 158 3.18 34.48 11.06
C TYR A 158 2.83 33.00 10.81
N LEU A 159 3.65 32.28 10.05
CA LEU A 159 3.40 30.88 9.74
C LEU A 159 3.47 29.99 10.99
N SER A 160 4.36 30.28 11.94
CA SER A 160 4.41 29.55 13.22
C SER A 160 3.10 29.69 14.01
N ASN A 161 2.53 30.90 14.05
CA ASN A 161 1.22 31.15 14.64
C ASN A 161 0.12 30.41 13.86
N ALA A 162 0.14 30.47 12.52
CA ALA A 162 -0.82 29.75 11.69
C ALA A 162 -0.80 28.22 11.93
N PHE A 163 0.36 27.63 12.17
CA PHE A 163 0.49 26.23 12.58
C PHE A 163 -0.02 25.98 14.00
N HIS A 164 0.23 26.91 14.92
CA HIS A 164 -0.26 26.86 16.31
C HIS A 164 -1.79 26.88 16.36
N ASP A 165 -2.39 27.83 15.65
CA ASP A 165 -3.83 28.09 15.58
C ASP A 165 -4.59 27.07 14.70
N ARG A 166 -3.85 26.14 14.07
CA ARG A 166 -4.39 25.03 13.26
C ARG A 166 -5.17 25.50 12.03
N ILE A 167 -4.91 26.71 11.55
CA ILE A 167 -5.49 27.25 10.32
C ILE A 167 -4.78 26.74 9.06
N VAL A 168 -3.62 26.08 9.22
CA VAL A 168 -2.93 25.34 8.15
C VAL A 168 -3.55 23.94 7.99
N GLY A 169 -4.12 23.67 6.81
CA GLY A 169 -4.58 22.34 6.42
C GLY A 169 -3.43 21.46 5.98
N LYS A 170 -3.36 20.25 6.55
CA LYS A 170 -2.31 19.25 6.26
C LYS A 170 -2.93 17.92 5.93
N TRP A 171 -2.65 17.44 4.72
CA TRP A 171 -3.27 16.24 4.16
C TRP A 171 -2.21 15.27 3.64
N TYR A 172 -2.38 14.00 3.99
CA TYR A 172 -1.43 12.94 3.72
C TYR A 172 -2.08 11.79 2.97
N LEU A 173 -1.36 11.23 2.02
CA LEU A 173 -1.68 9.93 1.43
C LEU A 173 -0.90 8.84 2.17
N VAL A 174 -1.60 7.78 2.57
CA VAL A 174 -1.03 6.72 3.40
C VAL A 174 -1.52 5.35 2.94
N MET A 175 -0.61 4.40 2.78
CA MET A 175 -0.98 2.99 2.59
C MET A 175 -0.83 2.23 3.91
N VAL A 176 -1.87 1.51 4.31
CA VAL A 176 -1.92 0.80 5.60
C VAL A 176 -2.22 -0.68 5.42
N GLN A 177 -1.79 -1.47 6.41
CA GLN A 177 -2.14 -2.88 6.52
C GLN A 177 -3.60 -3.04 6.99
N GLY A 178 -4.30 -4.03 6.47
CA GLY A 178 -5.71 -4.29 6.72
C GLY A 178 -6.66 -3.42 5.90
N CYS A 179 -7.92 -3.84 5.88
CA CYS A 179 -9.03 -3.06 5.31
C CYS A 179 -9.77 -2.33 6.43
N LEU A 180 -9.85 -1.00 6.35
CA LEU A 180 -10.69 -0.23 7.27
C LEU A 180 -12.16 -0.31 6.81
N GLU A 181 -13.02 -0.87 7.65
CA GLU A 181 -14.45 -1.09 7.36
C GLU A 181 -15.23 0.21 7.19
N ASN A 182 -14.85 1.26 7.93
CA ASN A 182 -15.50 2.56 7.84
C ASN A 182 -14.89 3.40 6.69
N PRO A 183 -15.72 4.08 5.88
CA PRO A 183 -15.24 4.98 4.83
C PRO A 183 -14.54 6.21 5.42
N THR A 184 -14.90 6.60 6.64
CA THR A 184 -14.26 7.71 7.37
C THR A 184 -14.12 7.39 8.85
N GLY A 185 -13.18 8.04 9.53
CA GLY A 185 -13.08 7.95 10.98
C GLY A 185 -12.10 8.93 11.59
N GLU A 186 -12.12 9.03 12.90
CA GLU A 186 -11.29 9.97 13.66
C GLU A 186 -10.60 9.28 14.83
N ILE A 187 -9.30 9.54 14.97
CA ILE A 187 -8.45 9.07 16.05
C ILE A 187 -8.01 10.30 16.84
N ASN A 188 -8.71 10.54 17.95
CA ASN A 188 -8.43 11.62 18.89
C ASN A 188 -7.89 11.01 20.20
N LYS A 189 -6.58 10.73 20.22
CA LYS A 189 -5.91 10.06 21.33
C LYS A 189 -4.60 10.80 21.65
N PRO A 190 -4.35 11.16 22.92
CA PRO A 190 -3.10 11.82 23.30
C PRO A 190 -1.90 10.89 23.14
N MET A 191 -0.74 11.48 22.90
CA MET A 191 0.51 10.75 22.69
C MET A 191 1.67 11.28 23.52
N CYS A 192 2.53 10.36 23.94
CA CYS A 192 3.80 10.65 24.61
C CYS A 192 4.92 9.83 24.01
N ARG A 193 6.14 10.05 24.52
CA ARG A 193 7.27 9.15 24.22
C ARG A 193 7.00 7.80 24.88
N ASP A 194 7.40 6.72 24.21
CA ASP A 194 7.30 5.38 24.78
C ASP A 194 8.27 5.26 25.97
N PRO A 195 7.79 4.87 27.17
CA PRO A 195 8.67 4.72 28.33
C PRO A 195 9.72 3.62 28.16
N LYS A 196 9.46 2.62 27.32
CA LYS A 196 10.36 1.48 27.07
C LYS A 196 11.31 1.73 25.90
N SER A 197 11.02 2.69 25.02
CA SER A 197 11.82 2.94 23.83
C SER A 197 12.07 4.43 23.61
N LYS A 198 13.35 4.80 23.62
CA LYS A 198 13.78 6.17 23.34
C LYS A 198 13.41 6.62 21.92
N THR A 199 13.19 5.73 20.96
CA THR A 199 12.90 6.10 19.56
C THR A 199 11.41 6.08 19.22
N LYS A 200 10.56 5.47 20.05
CA LYS A 200 9.12 5.31 19.80
C LYS A 200 8.28 6.36 20.52
N MET A 201 7.12 6.61 19.93
CA MET A 201 6.01 7.34 20.52
C MET A 201 4.86 6.35 20.75
N ALA A 202 4.03 6.61 21.75
CA ALA A 202 2.91 5.75 22.10
C ALA A 202 1.65 6.56 22.39
N VAL A 203 0.49 5.98 22.14
CA VAL A 203 -0.78 6.49 22.65
C VAL A 203 -0.80 6.27 24.17
N SER A 204 -1.15 7.31 24.92
CA SER A 204 -1.21 7.25 26.38
C SER A 204 -2.28 8.19 26.90
N SER A 205 -3.28 7.62 27.58
CA SER A 205 -4.38 8.38 28.19
C SER A 205 -3.97 9.11 29.47
N ARG A 206 -2.93 8.66 30.16
CA ARG A 206 -2.50 9.21 31.46
C ARG A 206 -1.49 10.35 31.34
N GLN A 207 -0.62 10.27 30.33
CA GLN A 207 0.45 11.25 30.09
C GLN A 207 0.58 11.39 28.59
N GLY A 208 0.22 12.55 28.03
CA GLY A 208 0.31 12.73 26.58
C GLY A 208 -0.18 14.08 26.13
N ARG A 209 0.40 14.56 25.02
CA ARG A 209 -0.07 15.78 24.36
C ARG A 209 -1.21 15.40 23.43
N GLN A 210 -2.27 16.20 23.43
CA GLN A 210 -3.42 16.00 22.55
C GLN A 210 -2.98 15.88 21.08
N ALA A 211 -3.56 14.89 20.40
CA ALA A 211 -3.30 14.58 19.01
C ALA A 211 -4.59 14.10 18.31
N ARG A 212 -4.86 14.67 17.14
CA ARG A 212 -6.10 14.45 16.39
C ARG A 212 -5.80 14.20 14.92
N THR A 213 -6.29 13.06 14.43
CA THR A 213 -6.09 12.55 13.07
C THR A 213 -7.44 12.09 12.52
N ARG A 214 -7.84 12.55 11.35
CA ARG A 214 -9.04 12.07 10.64
C ARG A 214 -8.60 11.37 9.37
N TYR A 215 -9.22 10.24 9.04
CA TYR A 215 -8.94 9.47 7.84
C TYR A 215 -10.19 9.30 6.97
N TYR A 216 -9.95 9.14 5.67
CA TYR A 216 -10.92 8.81 4.64
C TYR A 216 -10.34 7.64 3.84
N THR A 217 -11.08 6.55 3.74
CA THR A 217 -10.68 5.36 2.98
C THR A 217 -10.93 5.61 1.50
N LEU A 218 -9.86 5.74 0.71
CA LEU A 218 -9.94 6.00 -0.73
C LEU A 218 -10.05 4.71 -1.55
N TYR A 219 -9.42 3.64 -1.07
CA TYR A 219 -9.38 2.37 -1.76
C TYR A 219 -9.17 1.24 -0.76
N ARG A 220 -9.86 0.13 -0.99
CA ARG A 220 -9.68 -1.13 -0.27
C ARG A 220 -9.12 -2.17 -1.22
N GLY A 221 -7.96 -2.70 -0.86
CA GLY A 221 -7.33 -3.75 -1.62
C GLY A 221 -8.17 -5.01 -1.58
N LYS A 222 -8.50 -5.55 -2.75
CA LYS A 222 -9.17 -6.86 -2.81
C LYS A 222 -8.18 -7.95 -2.44
N GLY A 223 -6.90 -7.77 -2.80
CA GLY A 223 -5.70 -8.62 -2.62
C GLY A 223 -5.32 -9.04 -1.21
N LEU A 224 -4.06 -8.77 -0.87
CA LEU A 224 -3.61 -8.72 0.52
C LEU A 224 -4.46 -7.65 1.23
N GLN A 225 -4.94 -7.87 2.44
CA GLN A 225 -5.83 -6.90 3.11
C GLN A 225 -5.09 -5.56 3.31
N TRP A 226 -5.35 -4.52 2.51
CA TRP A 226 -4.68 -3.21 2.61
C TRP A 226 -5.64 -2.07 2.27
N SER A 227 -5.34 -0.85 2.73
CA SER A 227 -6.13 0.35 2.40
C SER A 227 -5.25 1.51 1.96
N LEU A 228 -5.75 2.31 1.02
CA LEU A 228 -5.25 3.64 0.73
C LEU A 228 -6.10 4.66 1.49
N LEU A 229 -5.45 5.48 2.31
CA LEU A 229 -6.11 6.50 3.13
C LEU A 229 -5.68 7.89 2.70
N LEU A 230 -6.64 8.81 2.70
CA LEU A 230 -6.40 10.24 2.83
C LEU A 230 -6.52 10.63 4.30
N ILE A 231 -5.51 11.30 4.83
CA ILE A 231 -5.45 11.65 6.26
C ILE A 231 -5.31 13.16 6.43
N ARG A 232 -6.18 13.75 7.24
CA ARG A 232 -6.04 15.12 7.74
C ARG A 232 -5.55 15.08 9.18
N ILE A 233 -4.50 15.85 9.48
CA ILE A 233 -4.06 16.05 10.87
C ILE A 233 -4.37 17.47 11.33
N PHE A 234 -4.88 17.59 12.55
CA PHE A 234 -5.16 18.88 13.20
C PHE A 234 -4.05 19.29 14.18
N THR A 235 -3.17 18.35 14.50
CA THR A 235 -1.99 18.51 15.36
C THR A 235 -0.77 17.93 14.63
N GLY A 236 0.44 18.34 15.00
CA GLY A 236 1.69 17.88 14.38
C GLY A 236 2.66 17.24 15.39
N ARG A 237 2.25 16.16 16.05
CA ARG A 237 3.13 15.45 17.01
C ARG A 237 4.08 14.51 16.27
N THR A 238 5.25 14.23 16.87
CA THR A 238 6.23 13.27 16.33
C THR A 238 5.57 11.92 16.06
N HIS A 239 5.76 11.37 14.86
CA HIS A 239 5.22 10.07 14.42
C HIS A 239 3.68 9.93 14.50
N GLN A 240 2.91 11.03 14.58
CA GLN A 240 1.47 10.99 14.90
C GLN A 240 0.65 10.03 14.05
N ILE A 241 0.72 10.17 12.72
CA ILE A 241 -0.07 9.35 11.81
C ILE A 241 0.28 7.87 12.00
N ARG A 242 1.58 7.57 12.07
CA ARG A 242 2.13 6.21 12.21
C ARG A 242 1.64 5.54 13.49
N VAL A 243 1.73 6.24 14.62
CA VAL A 243 1.31 5.73 15.94
C VAL A 243 -0.21 5.57 16.01
N HIS A 244 -0.98 6.55 15.56
CA HIS A 244 -2.45 6.47 15.58
C HIS A 244 -2.95 5.28 14.76
N LEU A 245 -2.42 5.12 13.55
CA LEU A 245 -2.80 4.02 12.66
C LEU A 245 -2.38 2.65 13.20
N ALA A 246 -1.17 2.54 13.77
CA ALA A 246 -0.74 1.32 14.46
C ALA A 246 -1.63 1.00 15.68
N HIS A 247 -2.01 2.02 16.46
CA HIS A 247 -2.87 1.87 17.63
C HIS A 247 -4.26 1.32 17.29
N VAL A 248 -4.84 1.72 16.16
CA VAL A 248 -6.12 1.17 15.68
C VAL A 248 -5.95 -0.13 14.88
N GLY A 249 -4.75 -0.72 14.87
CA GLY A 249 -4.48 -2.01 14.24
C GLY A 249 -4.20 -1.97 12.74
N HIS A 250 -3.99 -0.79 12.16
CA HIS A 250 -3.74 -0.61 10.73
C HIS A 250 -2.40 0.11 10.48
N PRO A 251 -1.26 -0.48 10.87
CA PRO A 251 0.05 0.18 10.74
C PRO A 251 0.37 0.53 9.28
N VAL A 252 1.17 1.58 9.10
CA VAL A 252 1.59 2.04 7.77
C VAL A 252 2.47 0.99 7.10
N ILE A 253 2.20 0.66 5.84
CA ILE A 253 3.02 -0.27 5.06
C ILE A 253 4.45 0.29 4.95
N GLY A 254 5.44 -0.54 5.28
CA GLY A 254 6.85 -0.18 5.26
C GLY A 254 7.37 0.55 6.51
N ASP A 255 6.53 0.73 7.53
CA ASP A 255 6.96 1.33 8.79
C ASP A 255 7.65 0.30 9.69
N LEU A 256 8.97 0.24 9.63
CA LEU A 256 9.78 -0.72 10.40
C LEU A 256 9.67 -0.51 11.92
N LEU A 257 9.28 0.68 12.38
CA LEU A 257 9.26 1.00 13.81
C LEU A 257 7.97 0.54 14.50
N TYR A 258 6.83 0.68 13.82
CA TYR A 258 5.50 0.44 14.39
C TYR A 258 4.75 -0.76 13.79
N SER A 259 5.30 -1.45 12.78
CA SER A 259 4.63 -2.58 12.11
C SER A 259 4.96 -3.96 12.70
N ALA A 260 5.29 -4.06 13.99
CA ALA A 260 5.59 -5.36 14.62
C ALA A 260 4.38 -6.33 14.49
N SER A 261 4.71 -7.53 14.00
CA SER A 261 3.92 -8.65 13.45
C SER A 261 2.46 -8.79 13.94
N LYS A 262 1.50 -8.36 13.11
CA LYS A 262 0.16 -8.98 13.13
C LYS A 262 0.24 -10.39 12.52
N PRO A 263 -0.29 -11.44 13.18
CA PRO A 263 -0.49 -12.74 12.55
C PRO A 263 -1.41 -12.59 11.34
N GLY A 264 -1.04 -13.19 10.20
CA GLY A 264 -1.87 -13.22 8.99
C GLY A 264 -1.58 -12.15 7.93
N PHE A 265 -0.93 -11.03 8.27
CA PHE A 265 -0.38 -10.13 7.25
C PHE A 265 1.01 -10.62 6.86
N SER A 266 1.06 -11.53 5.87
CA SER A 266 2.32 -12.06 5.38
C SER A 266 3.14 -10.94 4.74
N GLN A 267 3.99 -10.32 5.57
CA GLN A 267 5.03 -9.39 5.15
C GLN A 267 5.89 -10.01 4.03
N THR A 268 5.96 -11.35 3.94
CA THR A 268 6.75 -12.04 2.93
C THR A 268 6.40 -11.67 1.48
N ARG A 269 5.14 -11.39 1.09
CA ARG A 269 4.84 -10.96 -0.30
C ARG A 269 5.22 -9.51 -0.57
N ILE A 270 4.95 -8.62 0.38
CA ILE A 270 5.14 -7.16 0.22
C ILE A 270 6.63 -6.79 0.26
N PHE A 271 7.41 -7.54 1.05
CA PHE A 271 8.83 -7.28 1.26
C PHE A 271 9.75 -8.15 0.40
N LYS A 272 9.26 -9.23 -0.25
CA LYS A 272 10.07 -10.10 -1.13
C LYS A 272 10.74 -9.33 -2.27
N ASP A 273 10.10 -8.30 -2.81
CA ASP A 273 10.58 -7.59 -4.00
C ASP A 273 11.47 -6.37 -3.70
N LYS A 274 11.86 -6.11 -2.44
CA LYS A 274 12.57 -4.87 -2.03
C LYS A 274 11.85 -3.57 -2.48
N LEU A 275 10.56 -3.64 -2.81
CA LEU A 275 9.76 -2.53 -3.33
C LEU A 275 9.42 -1.52 -2.23
N VAL A 276 9.19 -1.99 -1.01
CA VAL A 276 8.88 -1.17 0.16
C VAL A 276 10.14 -0.94 0.98
N LYS A 277 10.68 0.28 0.93
CA LYS A 277 11.93 0.67 1.63
C LYS A 277 11.71 1.68 2.76
N ARG A 278 10.49 2.17 2.92
CA ARG A 278 10.11 3.26 3.83
C ARG A 278 8.64 3.14 4.19
N GLN A 279 8.19 3.91 5.20
CA GLN A 279 6.76 4.12 5.39
C GLN A 279 6.15 4.76 4.13
N LEU A 280 5.09 4.14 3.62
CA LEU A 280 4.28 4.67 2.53
C LEU A 280 3.33 5.74 3.08
N LEU A 281 3.95 6.85 3.50
CA LEU A 281 3.36 8.08 4.01
C LEU A 281 3.89 9.26 3.19
N HIS A 282 2.98 10.10 2.70
CA HIS A 282 3.29 11.24 1.85
C HIS A 282 2.47 12.47 2.22
N SER A 283 3.13 13.59 2.52
CA SER A 283 2.51 14.92 2.71
C SER A 283 2.07 15.46 1.36
N GLY A 284 0.86 15.10 0.94
CA GLY A 284 0.42 15.33 -0.42
C GLY A 284 -0.22 16.69 -0.64
N ARG A 285 -0.86 17.29 0.37
CA ARG A 285 -1.54 18.58 0.21
C ARG A 285 -1.35 19.45 1.44
N ILE A 286 -1.11 20.73 1.19
CA ILE A 286 -1.03 21.77 2.21
C ILE A 286 -1.83 22.98 1.77
N ASP A 287 -2.52 23.59 2.71
CA ASP A 287 -3.27 24.83 2.49
C ASP A 287 -3.07 25.78 3.66
N PHE A 288 -2.73 27.03 3.38
CA PHE A 288 -2.29 27.99 4.39
C PHE A 288 -2.60 29.43 3.96
N PRO A 289 -2.80 30.35 4.92
CA PRO A 289 -2.84 31.78 4.62
C PRO A 289 -1.42 32.26 4.32
N HIS A 290 -1.24 32.97 3.22
CA HIS A 290 0.04 33.50 2.82
C HIS A 290 0.50 34.62 3.78
N PRO A 291 1.77 34.66 4.22
CA PRO A 291 2.21 35.59 5.26
C PRO A 291 2.21 37.07 4.84
N SER A 292 2.23 37.38 3.54
CA SER A 292 2.31 38.77 3.06
C SER A 292 0.96 39.40 2.76
N ASP A 293 -0.03 38.61 2.32
CA ASP A 293 -1.31 39.10 1.79
C ASP A 293 -2.53 38.34 2.37
N GLU A 294 -2.30 37.39 3.28
CA GLU A 294 -3.29 36.49 3.89
C GLU A 294 -4.12 35.64 2.91
N SER A 295 -3.81 35.70 1.62
CA SER A 295 -4.52 34.94 0.59
C SER A 295 -4.37 33.44 0.85
N ARG A 296 -5.45 32.68 0.66
CA ARG A 296 -5.42 31.24 0.87
C ARG A 296 -4.68 30.57 -0.29
N LYS A 297 -3.49 30.04 -0.03
CA LYS A 297 -2.76 29.21 -1.00
C LYS A 297 -3.05 27.73 -0.75
N VAL A 298 -3.15 26.95 -1.83
CA VAL A 298 -3.38 25.50 -1.81
C VAL A 298 -2.42 24.84 -2.78
N PHE A 299 -1.65 23.88 -2.29
CA PHE A 299 -0.72 23.12 -3.11
C PHE A 299 -0.92 21.62 -2.93
N CYS A 300 -0.76 20.89 -4.02
CA CYS A 300 -0.91 19.45 -4.09
C CYS A 300 0.28 18.83 -4.81
N GLN A 301 0.77 17.72 -4.26
CA GLN A 301 1.89 16.95 -4.77
C GLN A 301 1.53 15.47 -4.75
N LEU A 302 1.79 14.80 -5.86
CA LEU A 302 1.63 13.34 -5.94
C LEU A 302 2.81 12.63 -5.28
N PRO A 303 2.59 11.46 -4.66
CA PRO A 303 3.66 10.65 -4.12
C PRO A 303 4.58 10.16 -5.23
N SER A 304 5.80 9.77 -4.84
CA SER A 304 6.74 9.12 -5.75
C SER A 304 6.19 7.79 -6.30
N LYS A 305 6.82 7.30 -7.38
CA LYS A 305 6.38 6.09 -8.11
C LYS A 305 6.36 4.81 -7.24
N ASP A 306 7.00 4.83 -6.08
CA ASP A 306 6.97 3.71 -5.12
C ASP A 306 5.54 3.42 -4.63
N PHE A 307 4.73 4.43 -4.33
CA PHE A 307 3.32 4.25 -3.97
C PHE A 307 2.56 3.46 -5.04
N THR A 308 2.64 3.93 -6.30
CA THR A 308 1.95 3.27 -7.42
C THR A 308 2.48 1.86 -7.62
N ARG A 309 3.80 1.65 -7.59
CA ARG A 309 4.42 0.32 -7.75
C ARG A 309 4.00 -0.66 -6.65
N VAL A 310 3.87 -0.20 -5.41
CA VAL A 310 3.41 -1.05 -4.31
C VAL A 310 1.93 -1.36 -4.46
N CYS A 311 1.07 -0.37 -4.76
CA CYS A 311 -0.35 -0.64 -5.05
C CYS A 311 -0.51 -1.70 -6.15
N LEU A 312 0.27 -1.57 -7.23
CA LEU A 312 0.30 -2.51 -8.34
C LEU A 312 0.66 -3.93 -7.92
N ASN A 313 1.67 -4.06 -7.06
CA ASN A 313 2.12 -5.35 -6.56
C ASN A 313 1.08 -5.97 -5.60
N LEU A 314 0.50 -5.18 -4.71
CA LEU A 314 -0.54 -5.63 -3.78
C LEU A 314 -1.84 -6.07 -4.47
N GLU A 315 -2.18 -5.43 -5.59
CA GLU A 315 -3.31 -5.80 -6.46
C GLU A 315 -2.94 -6.79 -7.55
N SER A 316 -1.66 -7.16 -7.66
CA SER A 316 -1.25 -8.17 -8.64
C SER A 316 -1.81 -9.52 -8.22
N ARG A 317 -2.90 -9.89 -8.88
CA ARG A 317 -3.51 -11.22 -8.82
C ARG A 317 -3.29 -11.89 -10.16
N VAL A 318 -3.18 -13.21 -10.12
CA VAL A 318 -3.31 -14.00 -11.34
C VAL A 318 -4.64 -13.67 -12.00
N GLN A 319 -4.59 -13.22 -13.25
CA GLN A 319 -5.79 -13.06 -14.05
C GLN A 319 -6.26 -14.47 -14.43
N LYS A 320 -7.35 -14.93 -13.80
CA LYS A 320 -7.94 -16.24 -14.08
C LYS A 320 -8.75 -16.14 -15.36
N VAL A 321 -8.39 -16.96 -16.35
CA VAL A 321 -9.10 -17.01 -17.63
C VAL A 321 -9.57 -18.43 -17.86
N VAL A 322 -10.86 -18.60 -18.15
CA VAL A 322 -11.41 -19.90 -18.55
C VAL A 322 -11.74 -19.88 -20.03
N LEU A 323 -11.18 -20.84 -20.76
CA LEU A 323 -11.62 -21.17 -22.12
C LEU A 323 -12.71 -22.23 -22.03
N THR A 324 -13.86 -21.91 -22.61
CA THR A 324 -14.96 -22.86 -22.77
C THR A 324 -15.53 -22.80 -24.18
N GLY A 325 -16.40 -23.74 -24.52
CA GLY A 325 -16.90 -23.93 -25.87
C GLY A 325 -17.26 -25.39 -26.13
N SER A 326 -18.09 -25.60 -27.13
CA SER A 326 -18.63 -26.92 -27.46
C SER A 326 -17.56 -27.90 -27.96
N LEU A 327 -17.88 -29.19 -27.97
CA LEU A 327 -16.99 -30.22 -28.51
C LEU A 327 -16.53 -29.87 -29.94
N GLY A 328 -15.23 -29.96 -30.22
CA GLY A 328 -14.66 -29.66 -31.53
C GLY A 328 -14.48 -28.17 -31.86
N SER A 329 -14.79 -27.25 -30.94
CA SER A 329 -14.68 -25.81 -31.22
C SER A 329 -13.25 -25.26 -31.34
N GLY A 330 -12.23 -26.03 -30.94
CA GLY A 330 -10.83 -25.64 -31.03
C GLY A 330 -10.23 -25.02 -29.75
N LYS A 331 -10.87 -25.21 -28.60
CA LYS A 331 -10.35 -24.80 -27.28
C LYS A 331 -8.90 -25.22 -27.06
N SER A 332 -8.59 -26.50 -27.30
CA SER A 332 -7.24 -27.05 -27.11
C SER A 332 -6.20 -26.43 -28.05
N SER A 333 -6.64 -25.96 -29.23
CA SER A 333 -5.77 -25.19 -30.13
C SER A 333 -5.48 -23.80 -29.58
N VAL A 334 -6.47 -23.14 -28.97
CA VAL A 334 -6.28 -21.84 -28.32
C VAL A 334 -5.40 -21.98 -27.08
N SER A 335 -5.69 -22.93 -26.18
CA SER A 335 -4.91 -23.15 -24.95
C SER A 335 -3.45 -23.47 -25.27
N ALA A 336 -3.17 -24.30 -26.28
CA ALA A 336 -1.82 -24.58 -26.76
C ALA A 336 -1.08 -23.31 -27.25
N LEU A 337 -1.78 -22.38 -27.91
CA LEU A 337 -1.18 -21.10 -28.31
C LEU A 337 -0.78 -20.27 -27.10
N PHE A 338 -1.60 -20.23 -26.04
CA PHE A 338 -1.25 -19.53 -24.79
C PHE A 338 -0.08 -20.20 -24.06
N ASN A 339 -0.10 -21.54 -23.96
CA ASN A 339 0.99 -22.31 -23.34
C ASN A 339 2.34 -22.06 -24.05
N LYS A 340 2.34 -22.01 -25.39
CA LYS A 340 3.54 -21.68 -26.18
C LYS A 340 4.14 -20.30 -25.84
N HIS A 341 3.36 -19.37 -25.31
CA HIS A 341 3.82 -18.05 -24.86
C HIS A 341 4.10 -17.99 -23.35
N GLY A 342 4.23 -19.13 -22.68
CA GLY A 342 4.59 -19.23 -21.26
C GLY A 342 3.44 -18.92 -20.29
N VAL A 343 2.20 -18.96 -20.75
CA VAL A 343 1.03 -18.86 -19.87
C VAL A 343 0.72 -20.25 -19.30
N PRO A 344 0.67 -20.44 -17.98
CA PRO A 344 0.25 -21.71 -17.39
C PRO A 344 -1.15 -22.09 -17.86
N VAL A 345 -1.31 -23.34 -18.28
CA VAL A 345 -2.58 -23.89 -18.77
C VAL A 345 -2.98 -25.08 -17.93
N PHE A 346 -4.23 -25.09 -17.48
CA PHE A 346 -4.93 -26.25 -16.93
C PHE A 346 -5.84 -26.84 -17.99
N SER A 347 -5.84 -28.16 -18.14
CA SER A 347 -6.76 -28.89 -19.03
C SER A 347 -7.63 -29.81 -18.19
N ALA A 348 -8.96 -29.60 -18.24
CA ALA A 348 -9.89 -30.50 -17.55
C ALA A 348 -9.82 -31.93 -18.10
N ASP A 349 -9.60 -32.10 -19.40
CA ASP A 349 -9.49 -33.44 -20.03
C ASP A 349 -8.24 -34.19 -19.56
N GLU A 350 -7.11 -33.48 -19.39
CA GLU A 350 -5.87 -34.05 -18.83
C GLU A 350 -6.01 -34.32 -17.33
N CYS A 351 -6.65 -33.42 -16.58
CA CYS A 351 -6.95 -33.63 -15.17
C CYS A 351 -7.82 -34.87 -14.94
N VAL A 352 -8.86 -35.08 -15.76
CA VAL A 352 -9.69 -36.29 -15.69
C VAL A 352 -8.89 -37.53 -16.08
N ALA A 353 -7.96 -37.41 -17.03
CA ALA A 353 -7.07 -38.52 -17.38
C ALA A 353 -6.21 -38.95 -16.19
N GLU A 354 -5.61 -37.99 -15.48
CA GLU A 354 -4.85 -38.24 -14.27
C GLU A 354 -5.72 -38.85 -13.17
N LEU A 355 -6.91 -38.29 -12.91
CA LEU A 355 -7.85 -38.81 -11.90
C LEU A 355 -8.28 -40.26 -12.16
N TYR A 356 -8.13 -40.77 -13.38
CA TYR A 356 -8.49 -42.13 -13.79
C TYR A 356 -7.33 -43.13 -13.66
N GLU A 357 -6.13 -42.67 -13.31
CA GLU A 357 -4.98 -43.52 -13.05
C GLU A 357 -5.11 -44.25 -11.70
N PRO A 358 -4.51 -45.44 -11.54
CA PRO A 358 -4.62 -46.24 -10.33
C PRO A 358 -4.21 -45.48 -9.07
N GLY A 359 -5.01 -45.58 -8.01
CA GLY A 359 -4.75 -44.94 -6.72
C GLY A 359 -5.13 -43.46 -6.62
N GLN A 360 -5.69 -42.87 -7.68
CA GLN A 360 -6.23 -41.50 -7.64
C GLN A 360 -7.70 -41.50 -7.16
N ASP A 361 -8.16 -40.35 -6.65
CA ASP A 361 -9.51 -40.23 -6.08
C ASP A 361 -10.61 -40.61 -7.08
N GLY A 362 -10.48 -40.18 -8.35
CA GLY A 362 -11.46 -40.51 -9.38
C GLY A 362 -11.54 -42.01 -9.67
N TRP A 363 -10.38 -42.67 -9.70
CA TRP A 363 -10.26 -44.12 -9.86
C TRP A 363 -10.96 -44.86 -8.70
N HIS A 364 -10.72 -44.45 -7.45
CA HIS A 364 -11.37 -45.03 -6.28
C HIS A 364 -12.90 -44.83 -6.30
N LEU A 365 -13.38 -43.63 -6.63
CA LEU A 365 -14.81 -43.35 -6.70
C LEU A 365 -15.51 -44.19 -7.78
N ILE A 366 -14.88 -44.33 -8.96
CA ILE A 366 -15.41 -45.15 -10.05
C ILE A 366 -15.43 -46.62 -9.65
N GLN A 367 -14.37 -47.13 -9.00
CA GLN A 367 -14.32 -48.51 -8.54
C GLN A 367 -15.37 -48.81 -7.47
N GLN A 368 -15.56 -47.91 -6.50
CA GLN A 368 -16.57 -48.06 -5.46
C GLN A 368 -17.99 -48.04 -6.02
N ARG A 369 -18.27 -47.17 -7.00
CA ARG A 369 -19.61 -47.04 -7.57
C ARG A 369 -19.96 -48.11 -8.60
N PHE A 370 -19.01 -48.45 -9.47
CA PHE A 370 -19.25 -49.31 -10.65
C PHE A 370 -18.51 -50.65 -10.61
N GLY A 371 -17.81 -50.95 -9.51
CA GLY A 371 -17.00 -52.15 -9.36
C GLY A 371 -15.83 -52.20 -10.37
N SER A 372 -15.48 -53.41 -10.80
CA SER A 372 -14.44 -53.63 -11.82
C SER A 372 -14.92 -53.44 -13.26
N ARG A 373 -16.17 -53.00 -13.49
CA ARG A 373 -16.80 -52.89 -14.83
C ARG A 373 -15.95 -52.09 -15.82
N PHE A 374 -15.23 -51.08 -15.35
CA PHE A 374 -14.41 -50.17 -16.16
C PHE A 374 -12.91 -50.30 -15.93
N ILE A 375 -12.46 -51.33 -15.21
CA ILE A 375 -11.05 -51.57 -14.91
C ILE A 375 -10.70 -52.96 -15.46
N ASP A 376 -9.87 -53.02 -16.50
CA ASP A 376 -9.65 -54.26 -17.26
C ASP A 376 -8.90 -55.35 -16.48
N TYR A 377 -8.08 -54.96 -15.51
CA TYR A 377 -7.29 -55.85 -14.65
C TYR A 377 -7.05 -55.19 -13.29
N PRO A 378 -6.78 -55.96 -12.20
CA PRO A 378 -6.55 -55.40 -10.87
C PRO A 378 -5.49 -54.30 -10.87
N HIS A 379 -5.80 -53.17 -10.23
CA HIS A 379 -4.95 -51.96 -10.21
C HIS A 379 -4.64 -51.34 -11.59
N GLY A 380 -5.41 -51.65 -12.63
CA GLY A 380 -5.34 -50.97 -13.93
C GLY A 380 -6.10 -49.64 -13.97
N PRO A 381 -5.78 -48.72 -14.91
CA PRO A 381 -6.49 -47.45 -15.05
C PRO A 381 -7.94 -47.64 -15.52
N VAL A 382 -8.77 -46.61 -15.37
CA VAL A 382 -10.15 -46.63 -15.89
C VAL A 382 -10.13 -46.67 -17.42
N ASN A 383 -10.75 -47.69 -18.01
CA ASN A 383 -10.89 -47.86 -19.45
C ASN A 383 -11.90 -46.85 -20.02
N LYS A 384 -11.37 -45.72 -20.51
CA LYS A 384 -12.14 -44.63 -21.13
C LYS A 384 -13.00 -45.08 -22.32
N LYS A 385 -12.58 -46.10 -23.08
CA LYS A 385 -13.36 -46.63 -24.23
C LYS A 385 -14.59 -47.37 -23.75
N LYS A 386 -14.45 -48.25 -22.75
CA LYS A 386 -15.58 -48.95 -22.12
C LYS A 386 -16.54 -47.97 -21.46
N LEU A 387 -16.02 -46.98 -20.74
CA LEU A 387 -16.81 -45.94 -20.08
C LEU A 387 -17.60 -45.10 -21.11
N SER A 388 -16.93 -44.63 -22.17
CA SER A 388 -17.58 -43.89 -23.27
C SER A 388 -18.69 -44.71 -23.95
N LYS A 389 -18.44 -46.00 -24.23
CA LYS A 389 -19.46 -46.89 -24.80
C LYS A 389 -20.65 -47.10 -23.86
N ALA A 390 -20.43 -47.13 -22.55
CA ALA A 390 -21.52 -47.24 -21.58
C ALA A 390 -22.35 -45.94 -21.50
N ILE A 391 -21.68 -44.78 -21.45
CA ILE A 391 -22.30 -43.45 -21.47
C ILE A 391 -23.18 -43.23 -22.71
N LEU A 392 -22.73 -43.68 -23.89
CA LEU A 392 -23.51 -43.55 -25.13
C LEU A 392 -24.86 -44.28 -25.09
N ASN A 393 -24.98 -45.31 -24.23
CA ASN A 393 -26.19 -46.12 -24.09
C ASN A 393 -27.02 -45.76 -22.85
N ASP A 394 -26.50 -44.93 -21.94
CA ASP A 394 -27.15 -44.57 -20.68
C ASP A 394 -26.80 -43.13 -20.27
N ARG A 395 -27.80 -42.25 -20.34
CA ARG A 395 -27.63 -40.83 -20.00
C ARG A 395 -27.56 -40.59 -18.50
N PHE A 396 -28.19 -41.43 -17.68
CA PHE A 396 -28.12 -41.31 -16.21
C PHE A 396 -26.71 -41.63 -15.71
N MET A 397 -26.03 -42.59 -16.34
CA MET A 397 -24.64 -42.89 -16.05
C MET A 397 -23.72 -41.68 -16.30
N LEU A 398 -23.99 -40.86 -17.32
CA LEU A 398 -23.18 -39.66 -17.57
C LEU A 398 -23.34 -38.63 -16.45
N ASP A 399 -24.57 -38.38 -16.01
CA ASP A 399 -24.85 -37.43 -14.93
C ASP A 399 -24.23 -37.90 -13.61
N GLU A 400 -24.34 -39.18 -13.32
CA GLU A 400 -23.72 -39.80 -12.15
C GLU A 400 -22.19 -39.71 -12.17
N LEU A 401 -21.57 -40.02 -13.31
CA LEU A 401 -20.12 -39.88 -13.47
C LEU A 401 -19.67 -38.43 -13.28
N ASN A 402 -20.40 -37.48 -13.89
CA ASN A 402 -20.12 -36.05 -13.74
C ASN A 402 -20.22 -35.61 -12.26
N HIS A 403 -21.22 -36.11 -11.52
CA HIS A 403 -21.36 -35.82 -10.09
C HIS A 403 -20.18 -36.32 -9.24
N LEU A 404 -19.58 -37.46 -9.61
CA LEU A 404 -18.39 -37.98 -8.92
C LEU A 404 -17.13 -37.18 -9.27
N ILE A 405 -16.95 -36.81 -10.53
CA ILE A 405 -15.67 -36.29 -11.04
C ILE A 405 -15.59 -34.75 -11.01
N HIS A 406 -16.67 -34.02 -11.26
CA HIS A 406 -16.65 -32.55 -11.29
C HIS A 406 -16.14 -31.89 -9.99
N PRO A 407 -16.49 -32.38 -8.78
CA PRO A 407 -15.92 -31.83 -7.54
C PRO A 407 -14.40 -31.98 -7.46
N LEU A 408 -13.86 -33.11 -7.92
CA LEU A 408 -12.42 -33.37 -7.95
C LEU A 408 -11.71 -32.44 -8.94
N VAL A 409 -12.29 -32.26 -10.13
CA VAL A 409 -11.76 -31.32 -11.14
C VAL A 409 -11.79 -29.88 -10.61
N LYS A 410 -12.86 -29.48 -9.91
CA LYS A 410 -12.95 -28.17 -9.27
C LYS A 410 -11.85 -27.98 -8.23
N HIS A 411 -11.61 -28.98 -7.39
CA HIS A 411 -10.54 -28.95 -6.40
C HIS A 411 -9.15 -28.79 -7.04
N LYS A 412 -8.85 -29.59 -8.07
CA LYS A 412 -7.58 -29.50 -8.83
C LYS A 412 -7.44 -28.15 -9.55
N LEU A 413 -8.54 -27.59 -10.05
CA LEU A 413 -8.56 -26.27 -10.66
C LEU A 413 -8.25 -25.16 -9.63
N ASP A 414 -8.80 -25.26 -8.42
CA ASP A 414 -8.48 -24.34 -7.32
C ASP A 414 -7.02 -24.45 -6.88
N GLU A 415 -6.48 -25.67 -6.81
CA GLU A 415 -5.05 -25.91 -6.57
C GLU A 415 -4.19 -25.27 -7.67
N PHE A 416 -4.57 -25.43 -8.94
CA PHE A 416 -3.91 -24.79 -10.07
C PHE A 416 -3.88 -23.27 -9.94
N TRP A 417 -4.99 -22.64 -9.54
CA TRP A 417 -5.03 -21.20 -9.28
C TRP A 417 -4.10 -20.77 -8.15
N GLN A 418 -4.02 -21.57 -7.09
CA GLN A 418 -3.15 -21.30 -5.95
C GLN A 418 -1.67 -21.45 -6.30
N ASN A 419 -1.31 -22.48 -7.06
CA ASN A 419 0.07 -22.74 -7.50
C ASN A 419 0.57 -21.66 -8.47
N HIS A 420 -0.33 -21.03 -9.23
CA HIS A 420 -0.01 -19.98 -10.19
C HIS A 420 -0.43 -18.57 -9.73
N LYS A 421 -0.66 -18.37 -8.43
CA LYS A 421 -1.14 -17.10 -7.85
C LYS A 421 -0.24 -15.89 -8.11
N ASP A 422 1.05 -16.12 -8.32
CA ASP A 422 2.07 -15.09 -8.58
C ASP A 422 2.29 -14.87 -10.09
N CYS A 423 1.66 -15.68 -10.95
CA CYS A 423 1.71 -15.51 -12.39
C CYS A 423 0.88 -14.30 -12.84
N ARG A 424 1.24 -13.76 -14.01
CA ARG A 424 0.52 -12.64 -14.63
C ARG A 424 -0.92 -13.00 -15.01
N MET A 425 -1.10 -14.23 -15.46
CA MET A 425 -2.33 -14.79 -15.98
C MET A 425 -2.16 -16.32 -15.95
N ALA A 426 -3.25 -17.03 -15.71
CA ALA A 426 -3.30 -18.48 -15.85
C ALA A 426 -4.62 -18.81 -16.56
N LEU A 427 -4.56 -19.84 -17.40
CA LEU A 427 -5.66 -20.20 -18.27
C LEU A 427 -6.14 -21.62 -17.95
N ALA A 428 -7.45 -21.85 -17.91
CA ALA A 428 -8.02 -23.17 -17.75
C ALA A 428 -8.96 -23.49 -18.90
N GLU A 429 -8.73 -24.61 -19.57
CA GLU A 429 -9.63 -25.19 -20.54
C GLU A 429 -10.61 -26.11 -19.82
N VAL A 430 -11.87 -25.64 -19.71
CA VAL A 430 -12.94 -26.37 -19.00
C VAL A 430 -14.18 -26.42 -19.90
N PRO A 431 -14.38 -27.53 -20.65
CA PRO A 431 -15.50 -27.66 -21.59
C PRO A 431 -16.88 -27.54 -20.92
N LEU A 432 -17.03 -28.08 -19.70
CA LEU A 432 -18.29 -28.14 -18.93
C LEU A 432 -18.37 -27.07 -17.83
N PHE A 433 -17.68 -25.94 -18.02
CA PHE A 433 -17.51 -24.91 -16.98
C PHE A 433 -18.84 -24.40 -16.40
N PHE A 434 -19.77 -23.98 -17.26
CA PHE A 434 -21.07 -23.47 -16.81
C PHE A 434 -21.99 -24.59 -16.34
N GLU A 435 -21.95 -25.75 -17.02
CA GLU A 435 -22.74 -26.92 -16.67
C GLU A 435 -22.41 -27.44 -15.25
N ALA A 436 -21.14 -27.31 -14.84
CA ALA A 436 -20.66 -27.74 -13.54
C ALA A 436 -20.84 -26.66 -12.44
N GLY A 437 -21.48 -25.52 -12.73
CA GLY A 437 -21.66 -24.43 -11.75
C GLY A 437 -20.34 -23.87 -11.22
N MET A 438 -19.34 -23.77 -12.10
CA MET A 438 -18.00 -23.27 -11.74
C MET A 438 -17.83 -21.77 -12.04
N ASP A 439 -18.90 -21.08 -12.44
CA ASP A 439 -18.88 -19.66 -12.73
C ASP A 439 -18.62 -18.80 -11.48
N ASP A 440 -17.69 -17.86 -11.61
CA ASP A 440 -17.30 -16.94 -10.54
C ASP A 440 -17.01 -15.56 -11.14
N PRO A 441 -17.50 -14.46 -10.54
CA PRO A 441 -17.31 -13.10 -11.07
C PRO A 441 -15.84 -12.65 -11.21
N SER A 442 -14.90 -13.31 -10.52
CA SER A 442 -13.47 -13.03 -10.61
C SER A 442 -12.77 -13.71 -11.78
N ILE A 443 -13.46 -14.60 -12.50
CA ILE A 443 -12.94 -15.36 -13.64
C ILE A 443 -13.40 -14.71 -14.95
N ILE A 444 -12.45 -14.45 -15.85
CA ILE A 444 -12.76 -14.00 -17.22
C ILE A 444 -13.05 -15.24 -18.06
N THR A 445 -14.26 -15.34 -18.58
CA THR A 445 -14.70 -16.44 -19.45
C THR A 445 -14.57 -16.05 -20.92
N VAL A 446 -13.99 -16.97 -21.69
CA VAL A 446 -13.75 -16.84 -23.12
C VAL A 446 -14.41 -18.01 -23.82
N GLY A 447 -15.42 -17.72 -24.64
CA GLY A 447 -16.08 -18.71 -25.48
C GLY A 447 -15.33 -18.92 -26.79
N VAL A 448 -14.99 -20.16 -27.14
CA VAL A 448 -14.49 -20.50 -28.47
C VAL A 448 -15.65 -20.99 -29.31
N PHE A 449 -16.09 -20.13 -30.24
CA PHE A 449 -17.17 -20.39 -31.17
C PHE A 449 -16.64 -21.07 -32.44
N CYS A 450 -17.36 -22.06 -32.95
CA CYS A 450 -17.11 -22.64 -34.26
C CYS A 450 -18.43 -23.22 -34.80
N PRO A 451 -18.82 -22.95 -36.06
CA PRO A 451 -20.05 -23.46 -36.65
C PRO A 451 -20.17 -24.99 -36.53
N ASP A 452 -21.40 -25.46 -36.31
CA ASP A 452 -21.67 -26.87 -36.00
C ASP A 452 -21.19 -27.81 -37.11
N GLU A 453 -21.41 -27.45 -38.37
CA GLU A 453 -20.95 -28.19 -39.55
C GLU A 453 -19.43 -28.33 -39.57
N THR A 454 -18.70 -27.24 -39.31
CA THR A 454 -17.24 -27.23 -39.25
C THR A 454 -16.72 -28.08 -38.08
N ARG A 455 -17.37 -28.02 -36.91
CA ARG A 455 -17.01 -28.85 -35.75
C ARG A 455 -17.21 -30.33 -36.05
N LEU A 456 -18.33 -30.69 -36.67
CA LEU A 456 -18.63 -32.07 -37.06
C LEU A 456 -17.56 -32.60 -38.02
N GLN A 457 -17.25 -31.87 -39.09
CA GLN A 457 -16.20 -32.24 -40.05
C GLN A 457 -14.84 -32.42 -39.37
N ARG A 458 -14.44 -31.49 -38.48
CA ARG A 458 -13.15 -31.56 -37.75
C ARG A 458 -13.08 -32.74 -36.79
N VAL A 459 -14.15 -33.00 -36.04
CA VAL A 459 -14.16 -34.10 -35.06
C VAL A 459 -14.19 -35.46 -35.75
N CYS A 460 -14.98 -35.62 -36.80
CA CYS A 460 -15.03 -36.86 -37.58
C CYS A 460 -13.69 -37.18 -38.25
N SER A 461 -13.03 -36.17 -38.85
CA SER A 461 -11.72 -36.36 -39.51
C SER A 461 -10.57 -36.60 -38.55
N VAL A 462 -10.54 -35.92 -37.39
CA VAL A 462 -9.39 -35.96 -36.45
C VAL A 462 -9.54 -37.02 -35.36
N ARG A 463 -10.76 -37.25 -34.84
CA ARG A 463 -10.98 -38.10 -33.66
C ARG A 463 -11.63 -39.45 -33.99
N LYS A 464 -11.90 -39.76 -35.26
CA LYS A 464 -12.58 -41.00 -35.72
C LYS A 464 -13.90 -41.29 -34.97
N ILE A 465 -14.65 -40.24 -34.62
CA ILE A 465 -15.96 -40.34 -33.97
C ILE A 465 -17.04 -40.31 -35.05
N THR A 466 -18.09 -41.12 -34.92
CA THR A 466 -19.25 -41.10 -35.84
C THR A 466 -20.11 -39.85 -35.63
N ALA A 467 -20.86 -39.45 -36.66
CA ALA A 467 -21.75 -38.28 -36.58
C ALA A 467 -22.81 -38.43 -35.45
N GLU A 468 -23.34 -39.63 -35.26
CA GLU A 468 -24.29 -39.95 -34.19
C GLU A 468 -23.68 -39.75 -32.79
N ASN A 469 -22.47 -40.26 -32.55
CA ASN A 469 -21.78 -40.10 -31.27
C ASN A 469 -21.42 -38.64 -31.01
N PHE A 470 -21.05 -37.89 -32.04
CA PHE A 470 -20.83 -36.45 -31.92
C PHE A 470 -22.11 -35.72 -31.47
N LEU A 471 -23.24 -36.01 -32.10
CA LEU A 471 -24.53 -35.40 -31.75
C LEU A 471 -24.95 -35.76 -30.32
N PHE A 472 -24.76 -37.00 -29.89
CA PHE A 472 -25.05 -37.44 -28.52
C PHE A 472 -24.24 -36.64 -27.49
N LEU A 473 -22.90 -36.60 -27.66
CA LEU A 473 -22.00 -35.89 -26.75
C LEU A 473 -22.23 -34.38 -26.77
N ASN A 474 -22.56 -33.81 -27.94
CA ASN A 474 -22.87 -32.39 -28.06
C ASN A 474 -24.19 -32.03 -27.36
N LYS A 475 -25.21 -32.91 -27.39
CA LYS A 475 -26.49 -32.74 -26.67
C LYS A 475 -26.35 -32.88 -25.15
N ALA A 476 -25.27 -33.48 -24.65
CA ALA A 476 -24.98 -33.54 -23.22
C ALA A 476 -24.40 -32.24 -22.66
N GLN A 477 -24.02 -31.30 -23.52
CA GLN A 477 -23.53 -29.98 -23.14
C GLN A 477 -24.64 -28.93 -23.30
N TRP A 478 -24.45 -27.76 -22.68
CA TRP A 478 -25.29 -26.62 -23.03
C TRP A 478 -25.21 -26.31 -24.52
N PRO A 479 -26.33 -25.84 -25.12
CA PRO A 479 -26.32 -25.36 -26.50
C PRO A 479 -25.21 -24.34 -26.72
N GLN A 480 -24.49 -24.44 -27.84
CA GLN A 480 -23.33 -23.56 -28.15
C GLN A 480 -23.69 -22.08 -27.97
N LEU A 481 -24.83 -21.65 -28.52
CA LEU A 481 -25.26 -20.25 -28.42
C LEU A 481 -25.47 -19.80 -26.96
N ARG A 482 -26.04 -20.65 -26.11
CA ARG A 482 -26.21 -20.36 -24.67
C ARG A 482 -24.85 -20.19 -23.99
N LYS A 483 -23.91 -21.10 -24.28
CA LYS A 483 -22.55 -21.06 -23.72
C LYS A 483 -21.80 -19.80 -24.14
N ILE A 484 -21.80 -19.48 -25.43
CA ILE A 484 -21.11 -18.29 -25.96
C ILE A 484 -21.73 -16.99 -25.42
N LYS A 485 -23.06 -16.90 -25.31
CA LYS A 485 -23.75 -15.72 -24.72
C LYS A 485 -23.42 -15.52 -23.24
N SER A 486 -23.05 -16.58 -22.53
CA SER A 486 -22.66 -16.52 -21.12
C SER A 486 -21.20 -16.08 -20.93
N CYS A 487 -20.41 -16.05 -22.01
CA CYS A 487 -19.00 -15.64 -21.95
C CYS A 487 -18.84 -14.12 -22.06
N GLN A 488 -17.84 -13.56 -21.36
CA GLN A 488 -17.51 -12.13 -21.49
C GLN A 488 -16.76 -11.81 -22.79
N LEU A 489 -15.97 -12.76 -23.29
CA LEU A 489 -15.20 -12.63 -24.53
C LEU A 489 -15.46 -13.83 -25.42
N VAL A 490 -15.32 -13.64 -26.74
CA VAL A 490 -15.53 -14.71 -27.72
C VAL A 490 -14.39 -14.72 -28.73
N ILE A 491 -13.83 -15.91 -28.98
CA ILE A 491 -12.97 -16.20 -30.13
C ILE A 491 -13.81 -16.95 -31.15
N ASP A 492 -13.90 -16.40 -32.34
CA ASP A 492 -14.50 -17.09 -33.49
C ASP A 492 -13.45 -17.93 -34.23
N ASN A 493 -13.63 -19.25 -34.27
CA ASN A 493 -12.79 -20.24 -34.93
C ASN A 493 -13.49 -20.88 -36.15
N SER A 494 -14.29 -20.10 -36.87
CA SER A 494 -14.97 -20.49 -38.12
C SER A 494 -14.02 -20.71 -39.30
N LEU A 495 -12.92 -19.94 -39.35
CA LEU A 495 -11.99 -19.92 -40.47
C LEU A 495 -10.80 -20.89 -40.26
N ASP A 496 -9.65 -20.53 -40.81
CA ASP A 496 -8.44 -21.32 -40.84
C ASP A 496 -7.55 -21.13 -39.60
N LYS A 497 -6.47 -21.91 -39.53
CA LYS A 497 -5.52 -21.89 -38.40
C LYS A 497 -4.82 -20.54 -38.25
N GLN A 498 -4.54 -19.83 -39.34
CA GLN A 498 -3.88 -18.53 -39.28
C GLN A 498 -4.80 -17.46 -38.69
N SER A 499 -6.09 -17.46 -39.08
CA SER A 499 -7.10 -16.60 -38.46
C SER A 499 -7.22 -16.84 -36.95
N LEU A 500 -7.21 -18.10 -36.50
CA LEU A 500 -7.23 -18.44 -35.08
C LEU A 500 -6.02 -17.87 -34.32
N ILE A 501 -4.82 -17.96 -34.90
CA ILE A 501 -3.60 -17.39 -34.32
C ILE A 501 -3.73 -15.86 -34.17
N CYS A 502 -4.24 -15.18 -35.19
CA CYS A 502 -4.47 -13.73 -35.16
C CYS A 502 -5.48 -13.35 -34.07
N LYS A 503 -6.61 -14.06 -33.98
CA LYS A 503 -7.64 -13.83 -32.94
C LYS A 503 -7.14 -14.14 -31.54
N ALA A 504 -6.34 -15.18 -31.34
CA ALA A 504 -5.70 -15.47 -30.05
C ALA A 504 -4.72 -14.36 -29.64
N LYS A 505 -3.92 -13.82 -30.58
CA LYS A 505 -3.06 -12.65 -30.33
C LYS A 505 -3.87 -11.41 -29.94
N ALA A 506 -5.01 -11.17 -30.61
CA ALA A 506 -5.92 -10.07 -30.26
C ALA A 506 -6.50 -10.26 -28.85
N LEU A 507 -6.95 -11.46 -28.50
CA LEU A 507 -7.42 -11.79 -27.15
C LEU A 507 -6.36 -11.48 -26.10
N THR A 508 -5.10 -11.87 -26.33
CA THR A 508 -4.00 -11.57 -25.41
C THR A 508 -3.86 -10.05 -25.15
N ARG A 509 -4.01 -9.21 -26.18
CA ARG A 509 -3.98 -7.74 -26.02
C ARG A 509 -5.15 -7.23 -25.19
N VAL A 510 -6.36 -7.76 -25.42
CA VAL A 510 -7.56 -7.41 -24.65
C VAL A 510 -7.40 -7.81 -23.17
N LEU A 511 -6.94 -9.03 -22.89
CA LEU A 511 -6.72 -9.51 -21.53
C LEU A 511 -5.67 -8.65 -20.79
N GLN A 512 -4.58 -8.27 -21.47
CA GLN A 512 -3.58 -7.34 -20.95
C GLN A 512 -4.16 -5.95 -20.65
N TYR A 513 -5.03 -5.43 -21.51
CA TYR A 513 -5.71 -4.16 -21.30
C TYR A 513 -6.64 -4.22 -20.07
N LEU A 514 -7.49 -5.24 -19.96
CA LEU A 514 -8.41 -5.42 -18.83
C LEU A 514 -7.64 -5.48 -17.50
N ARG A 515 -6.48 -6.15 -17.49
CA ARG A 515 -5.61 -6.18 -16.31
C ARG A 515 -5.04 -4.80 -15.96
N ARG A 516 -4.65 -4.01 -16.96
CA ARG A 516 -4.13 -2.64 -16.77
C ARG A 516 -5.23 -1.64 -16.39
N HIS A 517 -6.49 -1.89 -16.72
CA HIS A 517 -7.56 -0.95 -16.41
C HIS A 517 -7.77 -0.74 -14.89
N ASN A 518 -7.67 -1.79 -14.08
CA ASN A 518 -7.76 -1.69 -12.62
C ASN A 518 -6.60 -0.84 -12.02
N ILE A 519 -5.42 -0.95 -12.62
CA ILE A 519 -4.23 -0.15 -12.29
C ILE A 519 -4.49 1.33 -12.57
N ILE A 520 -5.10 1.61 -13.73
CA ILE A 520 -5.43 2.96 -14.19
C ILE A 520 -6.47 3.59 -13.24
N LYS A 521 -7.51 2.86 -12.82
CA LYS A 521 -8.47 3.34 -11.81
C LYS A 521 -7.80 3.77 -10.49
N ILE A 522 -6.87 2.97 -9.97
CA ILE A 522 -6.13 3.30 -8.73
C ILE A 522 -5.31 4.58 -8.94
N LYS A 523 -4.60 4.70 -10.07
CA LYS A 523 -3.84 5.91 -10.42
C LYS A 523 -4.73 7.15 -10.52
N HIS A 524 -5.88 7.06 -11.18
CA HIS A 524 -6.83 8.17 -11.26
C HIS A 524 -7.39 8.54 -9.88
N SER A 525 -7.60 7.58 -8.99
CA SER A 525 -8.04 7.84 -7.61
C SER A 525 -7.02 8.69 -6.85
N PHE A 526 -5.71 8.43 -7.04
CA PHE A 526 -4.65 9.29 -6.48
C PHE A 526 -4.72 10.73 -7.02
N GLU A 527 -4.85 10.89 -8.34
CA GLU A 527 -4.85 12.21 -8.97
C GLU A 527 -6.09 13.03 -8.65
N TYR A 528 -7.26 12.38 -8.67
CA TYR A 528 -8.55 13.00 -8.41
C TYR A 528 -8.67 13.49 -6.97
N VAL A 529 -8.34 12.64 -5.99
CA VAL A 529 -8.45 13.02 -4.57
C VAL A 529 -7.50 14.16 -4.23
N MET A 530 -6.29 14.17 -4.81
CA MET A 530 -5.33 15.23 -4.54
C MET A 530 -5.71 16.56 -5.20
N LYS A 531 -6.36 16.54 -6.37
CA LYS A 531 -6.75 17.76 -7.09
C LYS A 531 -8.15 18.26 -6.76
N ALA A 532 -9.03 17.42 -6.21
CA ALA A 532 -10.38 17.83 -5.83
C ALA A 532 -10.35 18.93 -4.75
N ASN A 533 -11.29 19.87 -4.84
CA ASN A 533 -11.50 20.88 -3.80
C ASN A 533 -12.15 20.22 -2.57
N LEU A 534 -11.35 19.50 -1.78
CA LEU A 534 -11.77 18.72 -0.62
C LEU A 534 -12.14 19.59 0.61
N ARG A 535 -12.95 20.64 0.44
CA ARG A 535 -13.67 21.20 1.60
C ARG A 535 -14.63 20.15 2.17
N ASN A 536 -15.19 19.31 1.29
CA ASN A 536 -15.88 18.04 1.57
C ASN A 536 -15.43 17.00 0.52
N PRO A 537 -14.97 15.79 0.90
CA PRO A 537 -14.70 14.74 -0.09
C PRO A 537 -16.00 14.32 -0.80
N PRO A 538 -15.91 13.92 -2.08
CA PRO A 538 -17.10 13.60 -2.88
C PRO A 538 -17.84 12.38 -2.33
N GLU A 539 -19.18 12.45 -2.37
CA GLU A 539 -20.12 11.41 -1.92
C GLU A 539 -19.93 10.05 -2.63
N TYR A 540 -19.28 10.02 -3.78
CA TYR A 540 -18.98 8.82 -4.56
C TYR A 540 -17.97 7.84 -3.92
N LEU A 541 -17.35 8.17 -2.78
CA LEU A 541 -16.60 7.19 -1.99
C LEU A 541 -17.50 6.12 -1.33
N ASN A 542 -18.83 6.27 -1.43
CA ASN A 542 -19.82 5.32 -0.94
C ASN A 542 -20.34 4.33 -2.00
N ASP A 543 -19.88 4.40 -3.27
CA ASP A 543 -20.41 3.53 -4.33
C ASP A 543 -19.45 2.36 -4.64
N PRO A 544 -19.82 1.10 -4.37
CA PRO A 544 -18.93 -0.06 -4.50
C PRO A 544 -18.91 -0.72 -5.88
N THR A 545 -19.51 -0.13 -6.92
CA THR A 545 -19.62 -0.77 -8.26
C THR A 545 -18.37 -0.67 -9.14
#